data_AF-A0A539EC74-F1
#
_entry.id   AF-A0A539EC74-F1
#
_cell.length_a   1.000
_cell.length_b   1.000
_cell.length_c   1.000
_cell.angle_alpha   90.00
_cell.angle_beta   90.00
_cell.angle_gamma   90.00
#
_symmetry.space_group_name_H-M   'P 1'
#
loop_
_entity.id
_entity.type
_entity.pdbx_description
1 polymer ?
#
loop_
_entity_poly.entity_id
_entity_poly.type
_entity_poly.pdbx_seq_one_letter_code
_entity_poly.pdbx_strand_id
1 'polypeptide(L)' 'MNTRWTPESWRSKPVVQMPMDYPDMAALGRVEDELRALPPLVFAGEARRLTAKLAEVEAGKAFLLQG' A
#
# COMPACT_ATOMS: atom_id res chain seq x y z
N MET A 1 -5.93 -3.65 23.60
CA MET A 1 -6.60 -2.49 22.98
C MET A 1 -6.66 -2.74 21.48
N ASN A 2 -7.84 -2.74 20.87
CA ASN A 2 -7.99 -2.97 19.44
C ASN A 2 -7.70 -1.65 18.71
N THR A 3 -6.46 -1.48 18.23
CA THR A 3 -6.08 -0.29 17.48
C THR A 3 -6.81 -0.31 16.13
N ARG A 4 -7.70 0.67 15.90
CA ARG A 4 -8.42 0.79 14.62
C ARG A 4 -7.43 1.04 13.50
N TRP A 5 -7.51 0.24 12.44
CA TRP A 5 -6.68 0.40 11.26
C TRP A 5 -7.05 1.68 10.50
N THR A 6 -6.04 2.46 10.14
CA THR A 6 -6.10 3.54 9.15
C THR A 6 -4.85 3.51 8.26
N PRO A 7 -4.87 4.13 7.07
CA PRO A 7 -3.68 4.27 6.23
C PRO A 7 -2.47 4.92 6.93
N GLU A 8 -2.68 5.71 7.97
CA GLU A 8 -1.61 6.39 8.73
C GLU A 8 -1.08 5.55 9.90
N SER A 9 -1.84 4.53 10.33
CA SER A 9 -1.54 3.76 11.55
C SER A 9 -0.21 2.98 11.51
N TRP A 10 0.37 2.74 10.32
CA TRP A 10 1.68 2.09 10.20
C TRP A 10 2.83 2.99 10.69
N ARG A 11 2.67 4.33 10.66
CA ARG A 11 3.73 5.26 11.08
C ARG A 11 4.08 5.14 12.56
N SER A 12 3.21 4.53 13.37
CA SER A 12 3.47 4.26 14.79
C SER A 12 4.16 2.92 15.04
N LYS A 13 4.53 2.18 13.98
CA LYS A 13 5.19 0.87 14.07
C LYS A 13 6.69 1.01 13.78
N PRO A 14 7.54 0.08 14.27
CA PRO A 14 8.94 0.06 13.90
C PRO A 14 9.12 -0.07 12.38
N VAL A 15 9.99 0.77 11.80
CA VAL A 15 10.34 0.76 10.37
C VAL A 15 11.84 0.51 10.22
N VAL A 16 12.23 -0.30 9.24
CA VAL A 16 13.63 -0.77 9.08
C VAL A 16 14.35 -0.12 7.90
N GLN A 17 13.62 0.23 6.83
CA GLN A 17 14.21 0.67 5.55
C GLN A 17 13.67 2.03 5.10
N MET A 18 13.13 2.83 6.02
CA MET A 18 12.60 4.15 5.70
C MET A 18 13.66 5.23 5.98
N PRO A 19 13.84 6.21 5.08
CA PRO A 19 14.69 7.36 5.37
C PRO A 19 14.12 8.11 6.57
N MET A 20 14.89 8.20 7.65
CA MET A 20 14.53 8.93 8.87
C MET A 20 15.03 10.38 8.82
N ASP A 21 15.83 10.71 7.79
CA ASP A 21 16.66 11.89 7.65
C ASP A 21 16.26 12.74 6.44
N TYR A 22 14.98 12.73 6.06
CA TYR A 22 14.48 13.67 5.06
C TYR A 22 14.83 15.11 5.49
N PRO A 23 15.55 15.87 4.65
CA PRO A 23 16.12 17.16 5.05
C PRO A 23 15.06 18.25 5.24
N ASP A 24 13.90 18.12 4.57
CA ASP A 24 12.76 19.03 4.70
C ASP A 24 11.47 18.24 4.87
N MET A 25 11.02 18.13 6.13
CA MET A 25 9.76 17.48 6.48
C MET A 25 8.53 18.23 5.96
N ALA A 26 8.62 19.55 5.73
CA ALA A 26 7.53 20.31 5.14
C ALA A 26 7.42 20.02 3.63
N ALA A 27 8.54 19.83 2.93
CA ALA A 27 8.52 19.36 1.54
C ALA A 27 7.90 17.97 1.42
N LEU A 28 8.25 17.05 2.32
CA LEU A 28 7.64 15.72 2.37
C LEU A 28 6.12 15.81 2.48
N GLY A 29 5.61 16.61 3.42
CA GLY A 29 4.16 16.82 3.59
C GLY A 29 3.48 17.38 2.33
N ARG A 30 4.09 18.38 1.68
CA ARG A 30 3.57 18.95 0.43
C ARG A 30 3.46 17.91 -0.69
N VAL A 31 4.49 17.06 -0.85
CA VAL A 31 4.50 16.00 -1.86
C VAL A 31 3.48 14.91 -1.54
N GLU A 32 3.34 14.52 -0.26
CA GLU A 32 2.30 13.56 0.14
C GLU A 32 0.88 14.06 -0.18
N ASP A 33 0.61 15.35 0.02
CA ASP A 33 -0.70 15.96 -0.27
C ASP A 33 -0.97 16.06 -1.78
N GLU A 34 0.06 16.39 -2.58
CA GLU A 34 -0.04 16.39 -4.04
C GLU A 34 -0.37 14.98 -4.57
N LEU A 35 0.40 13.96 -4.15
CA LEU A 35 0.19 12.57 -4.57
C LEU A 35 -1.20 12.05 -4.17
N ARG A 36 -1.74 12.49 -3.03
CA ARG A 36 -3.10 12.12 -2.59
C ARG A 36 -4.19 12.65 -3.51
N ALA A 37 -3.96 13.78 -4.18
CA ALA A 37 -4.93 14.39 -5.08
C ALA A 37 -4.91 13.79 -6.51
N LEU A 38 -3.86 13.05 -6.86
CA LEU A 38 -3.72 12.42 -8.17
C LEU A 38 -4.65 11.21 -8.33
N PRO A 39 -5.07 10.88 -9.57
CA PRO A 39 -5.88 9.71 -9.83
C PRO A 39 -5.14 8.42 -9.44
N PRO A 40 -5.88 7.38 -8.98
CA PRO A 40 -5.27 6.12 -8.62
C PRO A 40 -4.75 5.39 -9.86
N LEU A 41 -3.66 4.64 -9.70
CA LEU A 41 -3.10 3.82 -10.79
C LEU A 41 -3.97 2.61 -11.15
N VAL A 42 -4.77 2.13 -10.19
CA VAL A 42 -5.66 0.98 -10.36
C VAL A 42 -6.97 1.22 -9.61
N PHE A 43 -8.05 0.62 -10.10
CA PHE A 43 -9.35 0.63 -9.46
C PHE A 43 -9.47 -0.49 -8.42
N ALA A 44 -10.29 -0.27 -7.38
CA ALA A 44 -10.55 -1.28 -6.36
C ALA A 44 -11.11 -2.60 -6.94
N GLY A 45 -11.82 -2.54 -8.07
CA GLY A 45 -12.31 -3.73 -8.78
C GLY A 45 -11.20 -4.59 -9.37
N GLU A 46 -10.09 -3.98 -9.80
CA GLU A 46 -8.92 -4.71 -10.33
C GLU A 46 -8.23 -5.51 -9.23
N ALA A 47 -8.04 -4.90 -8.05
CA ALA A 47 -7.50 -5.58 -6.88
C ALA A 47 -8.37 -6.78 -6.47
N ARG A 48 -9.70 -6.61 -6.42
CA ARG A 48 -10.63 -7.72 -6.11
C ARG A 48 -10.57 -8.85 -7.13
N ARG A 49 -10.44 -8.52 -8.42
CA ARG A 49 -10.27 -9.53 -9.48
C ARG A 49 -8.95 -10.29 -9.31
N LEU A 50 -7.86 -9.60 -8.99
CA LEU A 50 -6.59 -10.25 -8.69
C LEU A 50 -6.69 -11.16 -7.46
N THR A 51 -7.35 -10.71 -6.39
CA THR A 51 -7.59 -11.55 -5.20
C THR A 51 -8.33 -12.84 -5.55
N ALA A 52 -9.37 -12.77 -6.38
CA ALA A 52 -10.09 -13.97 -6.82
C ALA A 52 -9.19 -14.94 -7.62
N LYS A 53 -8.34 -14.42 -8.51
CA LYS A 53 -7.35 -15.26 -9.23
C LYS A 53 -6.31 -15.87 -8.30
N LEU A 54 -5.84 -15.14 -7.29
CA LEU A 54 -4.92 -15.66 -6.28
C LEU A 54 -5.57 -16.76 -5.44
N ALA A 55 -6.88 -16.71 -5.20
CA ALA A 55 -7.61 -17.80 -4.55
C ALA A 55 -7.64 -19.08 -5.41
N GLU A 56 -7.65 -18.97 -6.74
CA GLU A 56 -7.51 -20.13 -7.64
C GLU A 56 -6.08 -20.71 -7.58
N VAL A 57 -5.06 -19.87 -7.45
CA VAL A 57 -3.67 -20.32 -7.25
C VAL A 57 -3.53 -21.08 -5.93
N GLU A 58 -4.08 -20.52 -4.84
CA GLU A 58 -4.07 -21.17 -3.52
C GLU A 58 -4.80 -22.53 -3.57
N ALA A 59 -5.93 -22.61 -4.28
CA ALA A 59 -6.68 -23.85 -4.46
C ALA A 59 -6.03 -24.86 -5.43
N GLY A 60 -4.83 -24.58 -5.96
CA GLY A 60 -4.11 -25.45 -6.90
C GLY A 60 -4.71 -25.52 -8.30
N LYS A 61 -5.56 -24.56 -8.67
CA LYS A 61 -6.27 -24.48 -9.97
C LYS A 61 -5.57 -23.57 -10.97
N ALA A 62 -4.62 -22.76 -10.52
CA ALA A 62 -3.84 -21.83 -11.33
C ALA A 62 -2.39 -21.73 -10.80
N PHE A 63 -1.52 -21.07 -11.56
CA PHE A 63 -0.13 -20.79 -11.16
C PHE A 63 0.13 -19.27 -11.18
N LEU A 64 0.89 -18.76 -10.21
CA LEU A 64 1.32 -17.36 -10.16
C LEU A 64 2.72 -17.23 -10.77
N LEU A 65 2.85 -16.44 -11.82
CA LEU A 65 4.13 -15.96 -12.33
C LEU A 65 4.26 -14.47 -12.00
N GLN A 66 5.33 -14.09 -11.29
CA GLN A 66 5.65 -12.71 -10.95
C GLN A 66 7.13 -12.46 -11.26
N GLY A 67 7.40 -11.45 -12.09
CA GLY A 67 8.74 -11.07 -12.54
C GLY A 67 8.74 -9.69 -13.18
#